data_AF-A0A920WB66-F1
#
_entry.id   AF-A0A920WB66-F1
#
_cell.length_a   1.000
_cell.length_b   1.000
_cell.length_c   1.000
_cell.angle_alpha   90.00
_cell.angle_beta   90.00
_cell.angle_gamma   90.00
#
_symmetry.space_group_name_H-M   'P 1'
#
loop_
_entity.id
_entity.type
_entity.pdbx_description
1 polymer ?
#
loop_
_entity_poly.entity_id
_entity_poly.type
_entity_poly.pdbx_seq_one_letter_code
_entity_poly.pdbx_strand_id
1 'polypeptide(L)'
;MPIVNYLAAKTKRIRIGTGVSVLPFHNPIFLAEESAMMDLLSEGRLEFGVGRGSANYEYGNFNIDFDSRNKRFQESLDMILGLWTKRGFSYQGEYYQAKDVTIAPLPIQKPHPPVFLAVSRTAASVDMAVSRDLPILTSFSTPEADNLALFDLYSDRCKSAGVLDRRDSMPFFRFVYLSDNEDEAREYPRKALTWVRDLATYRRTLGWGNEIDVDLDDWKKVRSEIPNSYESELENTAYFMTPERCVERKNFLQREHGVGYFGASMSFGTMEHAQVMKSMELFARDVMPRFR
;
A
#
# COMPACT_ATOMS: atom_id res chain seq x y z
N MET A 1 -8.23 -14.09 1.59
CA MET A 1 -8.34 -12.66 1.18
C MET A 1 -9.77 -12.26 0.71
N PRO A 2 -10.74 -12.04 1.61
CA PRO A 2 -12.16 -12.02 1.26
C PRO A 2 -12.63 -10.81 0.42
N ILE A 3 -12.23 -9.59 0.76
CA ILE A 3 -12.69 -8.36 0.07
C ILE A 3 -12.19 -8.35 -1.39
N VAL A 4 -10.92 -8.71 -1.59
CA VAL A 4 -10.28 -8.78 -2.91
C VAL A 4 -11.01 -9.81 -3.80
N ASN A 5 -11.34 -10.99 -3.25
CA ASN A 5 -12.11 -12.01 -3.97
C ASN A 5 -13.52 -11.54 -4.35
N TYR A 6 -14.21 -10.85 -3.44
CA TYR A 6 -15.53 -10.28 -3.73
C TYR A 6 -15.47 -9.27 -4.88
N LEU A 7 -14.49 -8.36 -4.86
CA LEU A 7 -14.29 -7.38 -5.93
C LEU A 7 -13.95 -8.05 -7.27
N ALA A 8 -13.19 -9.14 -7.26
CA ALA A 8 -12.84 -9.90 -8.45
C ALA A 8 -14.08 -10.44 -9.16
N ALA A 9 -15.02 -11.00 -8.39
CA ALA A 9 -16.29 -11.51 -8.92
C ALA A 9 -17.23 -10.40 -9.44
N LYS A 10 -17.07 -9.16 -8.95
CA LYS A 10 -17.89 -8.01 -9.37
C LYS A 10 -17.33 -7.21 -10.54
N THR A 11 -16.12 -7.52 -10.99
CA THR A 11 -15.41 -6.71 -12.00
C THR A 11 -14.76 -7.59 -13.07
N LYS A 12 -14.56 -7.04 -14.27
CA LYS A 12 -14.04 -7.79 -15.43
C LYS A 12 -12.67 -7.34 -15.93
N ARG A 13 -12.25 -6.12 -15.61
CA ARG A 13 -11.06 -5.49 -16.23
C ARG A 13 -10.09 -4.88 -15.24
N ILE A 14 -10.61 -4.24 -14.19
CA ILE A 14 -9.76 -3.54 -13.22
C ILE A 14 -8.86 -4.55 -12.50
N ARG A 15 -7.58 -4.21 -12.35
CA ARG A 15 -6.65 -4.97 -11.51
C ARG A 15 -7.02 -4.75 -10.04
N ILE A 16 -6.79 -5.75 -9.20
CA ILE A 16 -7.20 -5.72 -7.80
C ILE A 16 -6.01 -6.19 -6.98
N GLY A 17 -5.67 -5.41 -5.94
CA GLY A 17 -4.52 -5.71 -5.14
C GLY A 17 -4.69 -5.42 -3.67
N THR A 18 -3.66 -5.80 -2.92
CA THR A 18 -3.50 -5.48 -1.50
C THR A 18 -2.56 -4.31 -1.33
N GLY A 19 -2.90 -3.37 -0.45
CA GLY A 19 -2.04 -2.26 -0.04
C GLY A 19 -2.01 -2.10 1.47
N VAL A 20 -1.65 -3.12 2.28
CA VAL A 20 -0.92 -4.35 1.93
C VAL A 20 -1.43 -5.57 2.69
N SER A 21 -1.02 -6.78 2.27
CA SER A 21 -1.07 -7.98 3.10
C SER A 21 0.07 -7.94 4.12
N VAL A 22 -0.25 -7.94 5.42
CA VAL A 22 0.76 -7.94 6.49
C VAL A 22 1.24 -9.37 6.73
N LEU A 23 2.29 -9.78 6.01
CA LEU A 23 2.70 -11.18 5.93
C LEU A 23 2.91 -11.87 7.29
N PRO A 24 3.52 -11.22 8.31
CA PRO A 24 3.75 -11.87 9.59
C PRO A 24 2.48 -12.34 10.32
N PHE A 25 1.30 -11.83 9.98
CA PHE A 25 0.03 -12.21 10.59
C PHE A 25 -0.63 -13.44 9.93
N HIS A 26 0.01 -14.02 8.92
CA HIS A 26 -0.54 -15.12 8.16
C HIS A 26 0.35 -16.36 8.21
N ASN A 27 -0.25 -17.52 7.96
CA ASN A 27 0.50 -18.70 7.54
C ASN A 27 0.90 -18.53 6.06
N PRO A 28 2.19 -18.60 5.71
CA PRO A 28 2.66 -18.35 4.34
C PRO A 28 2.13 -19.36 3.31
N ILE A 29 1.88 -20.62 3.70
CA ILE A 29 1.34 -21.65 2.80
C ILE A 29 -0.10 -21.30 2.43
N PHE A 30 -0.94 -21.03 3.43
CA PHE A 30 -2.34 -20.66 3.19
C PHE A 30 -2.44 -19.36 2.42
N LEU A 31 -1.62 -18.35 2.75
CA LEU A 31 -1.66 -17.09 2.01
C LEU A 31 -1.23 -17.28 0.56
N ALA A 32 -0.23 -18.11 0.27
CA ALA A 32 0.18 -18.43 -1.10
C ALA A 32 -0.94 -19.13 -1.89
N GLU A 33 -1.66 -20.08 -1.28
CA GLU A 33 -2.81 -20.75 -1.89
C GLU A 33 -3.98 -19.80 -2.13
N GLU A 34 -4.35 -18.99 -1.14
CA GLU A 34 -5.47 -18.05 -1.25
C GLU A 34 -5.24 -17.01 -2.35
N SER A 35 -4.02 -16.49 -2.43
CA SER A 35 -3.64 -15.49 -3.44
C SER A 35 -3.49 -16.11 -4.83
N ALA A 36 -3.00 -17.35 -4.96
CA ALA A 36 -3.01 -18.10 -6.22
C ALA A 36 -4.44 -18.37 -6.70
N MET A 37 -5.34 -18.74 -5.80
CA MET A 37 -6.76 -18.91 -6.09
C MET A 37 -7.39 -17.59 -6.56
N MET A 38 -7.11 -16.48 -5.86
CA MET A 38 -7.59 -15.16 -6.27
C MET A 38 -7.08 -14.78 -7.67
N ASP A 39 -5.80 -15.02 -7.95
CA ASP A 39 -5.21 -14.76 -9.26
C ASP A 39 -5.94 -15.52 -10.37
N LEU A 40 -6.28 -16.79 -10.15
CA LEU A 40 -7.07 -17.59 -11.08
C LEU A 40 -8.50 -17.09 -11.23
N LEU A 41 -9.21 -16.88 -10.13
CA LEU A 41 -10.61 -16.42 -10.14
C LEU A 41 -10.76 -15.03 -10.77
N SER A 42 -9.70 -14.24 -10.71
CA SER A 42 -9.64 -12.91 -11.32
C SER A 42 -9.10 -12.91 -12.75
N GLU A 43 -8.73 -14.06 -13.31
CA GLU A 43 -8.10 -14.17 -14.64
C GLU A 43 -6.81 -13.35 -14.76
N GLY A 44 -5.95 -13.41 -13.74
CA GLY A 44 -4.63 -12.77 -13.76
C GLY A 44 -4.64 -11.29 -13.40
N ARG A 45 -5.63 -10.83 -12.62
CA ARG A 45 -5.78 -9.42 -12.24
C ARG A 45 -5.23 -9.09 -10.86
N LEU A 46 -4.63 -10.05 -10.17
CA LEU A 46 -4.04 -9.83 -8.85
C LEU A 46 -2.78 -8.95 -8.92
N GLU A 47 -2.70 -7.94 -8.06
CA GLU A 47 -1.50 -7.20 -7.68
C GLU A 47 -1.23 -7.39 -6.19
N PHE A 48 -0.20 -8.15 -5.83
CA PHE A 48 0.04 -8.57 -4.45
C PHE A 48 0.98 -7.61 -3.72
N GLY A 49 0.43 -6.52 -3.16
CA GLY A 49 1.19 -5.65 -2.28
C GLY A 49 1.35 -6.25 -0.88
N VAL A 50 2.59 -6.33 -0.42
CA VAL A 50 3.00 -7.00 0.83
C VAL A 50 3.73 -6.04 1.75
N GLY A 51 3.59 -6.23 3.05
CA GLY A 51 4.38 -5.47 4.01
C GLY A 51 4.58 -6.21 5.32
N ARG A 52 5.49 -5.68 6.12
CA ARG A 52 5.76 -6.18 7.47
C ARG A 52 4.76 -5.67 8.51
N GLY A 53 3.94 -4.66 8.21
CA GLY A 53 3.13 -3.98 9.23
C GLY A 53 3.98 -3.07 10.13
N SER A 54 3.34 -2.09 10.78
CA SER A 54 4.04 -1.06 11.54
C SER A 54 3.47 -0.79 12.93
N ALA A 55 2.23 -1.22 13.21
CA ALA A 55 1.58 -0.93 14.47
C ALA A 55 1.91 -1.98 15.53
N ASN A 56 2.44 -1.54 16.68
CA ASN A 56 2.87 -2.42 17.76
C ASN A 56 1.69 -3.19 18.38
N TYR A 57 0.55 -2.52 18.56
CA TYR A 57 -0.64 -3.16 19.14
C TYR A 57 -1.19 -4.32 18.31
N GLU A 58 -1.10 -4.25 16.98
CA GLU A 58 -1.53 -5.35 16.11
C GLU A 58 -0.68 -6.60 16.38
N TYR A 59 0.63 -6.44 16.47
CA TYR A 59 1.55 -7.53 16.85
C TYR A 59 1.22 -8.11 18.23
N GLY A 60 0.99 -7.25 19.22
CA GLY A 60 0.55 -7.67 20.55
C GLY A 60 -0.73 -8.48 20.52
N ASN A 61 -1.71 -8.09 19.71
CA ASN A 61 -2.99 -8.80 19.57
C ASN A 61 -2.85 -10.19 18.93
N PHE A 62 -1.90 -10.35 18.00
CA PHE A 62 -1.56 -11.66 17.43
C PHE A 62 -0.58 -12.47 18.30
N ASN A 63 -0.16 -11.92 19.45
CA ASN A 63 0.86 -12.49 20.32
C ASN A 63 2.16 -12.82 19.56
N ILE A 64 2.57 -11.90 18.67
CA ILE A 64 3.80 -12.00 17.90
C ILE A 64 4.77 -10.94 18.41
N ASP A 65 6.00 -11.34 18.70
CA ASP A 65 7.06 -10.40 19.06
C ASP A 65 7.29 -9.36 17.94
N PHE A 66 7.24 -8.08 18.30
CA PHE A 66 7.35 -6.97 17.36
C PHE A 66 8.73 -6.90 16.70
N ASP A 67 9.79 -7.27 17.41
CA ASP A 67 11.16 -7.20 16.88
C ASP A 67 11.42 -8.29 15.83
N SER A 68 10.72 -9.43 15.93
CA SER A 68 10.76 -10.50 14.93
C SER A 68 10.16 -10.14 13.56
N ARG A 69 9.44 -9.00 13.43
CA ARG A 69 8.68 -8.62 12.23
C ARG A 69 9.46 -8.70 10.91
N ASN A 70 10.71 -8.23 10.91
CA ASN A 70 11.52 -8.15 9.70
C ASN A 70 11.93 -9.54 9.22
N LYS A 71 12.26 -10.45 10.14
CA LYS A 71 12.68 -11.80 9.82
C LYS A 71 11.48 -12.65 9.40
N ARG A 72 10.37 -12.59 10.15
CA ARG A 72 9.10 -13.22 9.76
C ARG A 72 8.62 -12.79 8.37
N PHE A 73 8.67 -11.49 8.08
CA PHE A 73 8.29 -10.97 6.77
C PHE A 73 9.16 -11.57 5.65
N GLN A 74 10.48 -11.58 5.82
CA GLN A 74 11.40 -12.14 4.83
C GLN A 74 11.15 -13.63 4.59
N GLU A 75 11.05 -14.42 5.67
CA GLU A 75 10.80 -15.86 5.56
C GLU A 75 9.44 -16.14 4.89
N SER A 76 8.40 -15.41 5.28
CA SER A 76 7.07 -15.55 4.68
C SER A 76 7.09 -15.19 3.19
N LEU A 77 7.78 -14.11 2.81
CA LEU A 77 7.87 -13.70 1.40
C LEU A 77 8.63 -14.74 0.57
N ASP A 78 9.78 -15.21 1.06
CA ASP A 78 10.59 -16.23 0.37
C ASP A 78 9.81 -17.54 0.20
N MET A 79 9.03 -17.93 1.22
CA MET A 79 8.15 -19.09 1.12
C MET A 79 7.04 -18.90 0.08
N ILE A 80 6.32 -17.77 0.09
CA ILE A 80 5.22 -17.51 -0.86
C ILE A 80 5.75 -17.54 -2.30
N LEU A 81 6.85 -16.82 -2.59
CA LEU A 81 7.47 -16.80 -3.91
C LEU A 81 7.95 -18.20 -4.34
N GLY A 82 8.52 -18.96 -3.40
CA GLY A 82 8.97 -20.34 -3.63
C GLY A 82 7.82 -21.31 -3.94
N LEU A 83 6.74 -21.24 -3.16
CA LEU A 83 5.56 -22.09 -3.33
C LEU A 83 4.84 -21.85 -4.66
N TRP A 84 4.81 -20.61 -5.15
CA TRP A 84 4.23 -20.30 -6.46
C TRP A 84 5.06 -20.78 -7.65
N THR A 85 6.37 -20.92 -7.48
CA THR A 85 7.31 -21.14 -8.59
C THR A 85 7.89 -22.55 -8.63
N LYS A 86 7.77 -23.34 -7.56
CA LYS A 86 8.40 -24.66 -7.43
C LYS A 86 7.41 -25.70 -6.88
N ARG A 87 7.46 -26.91 -7.43
CA ARG A 87 6.85 -28.10 -6.82
C ARG A 87 7.81 -28.71 -5.80
N GLY A 88 7.28 -29.37 -4.79
CA GLY A 88 8.08 -30.01 -3.72
C GLY A 88 8.92 -28.99 -2.94
N PHE A 89 8.40 -27.78 -2.77
CA PHE A 89 9.13 -26.69 -2.13
C PHE A 89 9.38 -27.00 -0.65
N SER A 90 10.64 -26.82 -0.25
CA SER A 90 11.06 -26.97 1.15
C SER A 90 11.73 -25.68 1.62
N TYR A 91 11.49 -25.32 2.86
CA TYR A 91 12.04 -24.12 3.50
C TYR A 91 12.31 -24.41 4.98
N GLN A 92 13.46 -23.97 5.47
CA GLN A 92 13.87 -24.15 6.86
C GLN A 92 14.26 -22.80 7.45
N GLY A 93 13.24 -22.02 7.83
CA GLY A 93 13.42 -20.75 8.54
C GLY A 93 13.44 -20.94 10.06
N GLU A 94 13.60 -19.83 10.76
CA GLU A 94 13.46 -19.73 12.21
C GLU A 94 11.98 -19.76 12.61
N TYR A 95 11.12 -19.08 11.84
CA TYR A 95 9.70 -18.90 12.16
C TYR A 95 8.79 -19.80 11.34
N TYR A 96 9.18 -20.12 10.11
CA TYR A 96 8.38 -20.94 9.22
C TYR A 96 9.20 -22.07 8.60
N GLN A 97 8.58 -23.24 8.50
CA GLN A 97 9.16 -24.42 7.88
C GLN A 97 8.17 -25.07 6.92
N ALA A 98 8.68 -25.60 5.82
CA ALA A 98 7.94 -26.41 4.87
C ALA A 98 8.83 -27.55 4.40
N LYS A 99 8.24 -28.73 4.19
CA LYS A 99 8.94 -29.91 3.67
C LYS A 99 8.14 -30.51 2.53
N ASP A 100 8.72 -30.50 1.35
CA ASP A 100 8.18 -31.09 0.12
C ASP A 100 6.74 -30.64 -0.19
N VAL A 101 6.43 -29.36 0.02
CA VAL A 101 5.09 -28.81 -0.16
C VAL A 101 4.86 -28.41 -1.62
N THR A 102 3.74 -28.84 -2.19
CA THR A 102 3.23 -28.33 -3.45
C THR A 102 1.82 -27.79 -3.20
N ILE A 103 1.63 -26.49 -3.41
CA ILE A 103 0.33 -25.86 -3.25
C ILE A 103 -0.56 -26.08 -4.48
N ALA A 104 -1.87 -26.09 -4.26
CA ALA A 104 -2.86 -26.09 -5.32
C ALA A 104 -4.00 -25.12 -4.99
N PRO A 105 -4.34 -24.19 -5.89
CA PRO A 105 -3.81 -24.05 -7.24
C PRO A 105 -2.50 -23.24 -7.31
N LEU A 106 -1.86 -23.20 -8.48
CA LEU A 106 -0.77 -22.25 -8.78
C LEU A 106 -1.33 -20.98 -9.44
N PRO A 107 -0.66 -19.82 -9.32
CA PRO A 107 -1.07 -18.61 -10.02
C PRO A 107 -1.05 -18.77 -11.55
N ILE A 108 -1.94 -18.05 -12.21
CA ILE A 108 -2.01 -18.02 -13.68
C ILE A 108 -0.98 -17.03 -14.25
N GLN A 109 -0.74 -15.90 -13.57
CA GLN A 109 0.33 -14.96 -13.92
C GLN A 109 1.70 -15.63 -13.74
N LYS A 110 2.65 -15.30 -14.63
CA LYS A 110 4.02 -15.85 -14.64
C LYS A 110 5.06 -14.75 -14.44
N PRO A 111 6.14 -15.01 -13.68
CA PRO A 111 6.39 -16.24 -12.88
C PRO A 111 5.42 -16.39 -11.69
N HIS A 112 4.82 -15.29 -11.25
CA HIS A 112 3.79 -15.18 -10.23
C HIS A 112 3.03 -13.85 -10.44
N PRO A 113 1.97 -13.53 -9.68
CA PRO A 113 1.35 -12.20 -9.72
C PRO A 113 2.37 -11.10 -9.41
N PRO A 114 2.25 -9.87 -9.96
CA PRO A 114 3.10 -8.76 -9.56
C PRO A 114 3.09 -8.57 -8.05
N VAL A 115 4.27 -8.56 -7.42
CA VAL A 115 4.43 -8.37 -5.98
C VAL A 115 5.03 -6.99 -5.74
N PHE A 116 4.40 -6.20 -4.88
CA PHE A 116 4.89 -4.87 -4.52
C PHE A 116 5.27 -4.84 -3.04
N LEU A 117 6.53 -4.50 -2.73
CA LEU A 117 6.99 -4.44 -1.35
C LEU A 117 6.73 -3.05 -0.76
N ALA A 118 5.90 -2.97 0.28
CA ALA A 118 5.66 -1.71 0.98
C ALA A 118 6.91 -1.21 1.69
N VAL A 119 7.33 0.00 1.32
CA VAL A 119 8.45 0.71 1.94
C VAL A 119 7.97 2.06 2.44
N SER A 120 8.48 2.47 3.60
CA SER A 120 8.07 3.74 4.21
C SER A 120 9.24 4.64 4.60
N ARG A 121 10.34 4.11 5.18
CA ARG A 121 11.39 4.97 5.78
C ARG A 121 12.82 4.41 5.81
N THR A 122 13.08 3.18 5.37
CA THR A 122 14.37 2.50 5.62
C THR A 122 15.02 2.01 4.33
N ALA A 123 16.28 2.42 4.09
CA ALA A 123 17.10 1.93 2.98
C ALA A 123 17.15 0.40 2.92
N ALA A 124 17.22 -0.27 4.07
CA ALA A 124 17.21 -1.73 4.17
C ALA A 124 15.97 -2.40 3.53
N SER A 125 14.80 -1.73 3.51
CA SER A 125 13.61 -2.27 2.85
C SER A 125 13.67 -2.09 1.33
N VAL A 126 14.36 -1.05 0.85
CA VAL A 126 14.66 -0.87 -0.58
C VAL A 126 15.67 -1.93 -1.02
N ASP A 127 16.74 -2.15 -0.27
CA ASP A 127 17.73 -3.19 -0.54
C ASP A 127 17.08 -4.60 -0.60
N MET A 128 16.11 -4.84 0.28
CA MET A 128 15.32 -6.09 0.29
C MET A 128 14.47 -6.26 -0.97
N ALA A 129 13.85 -5.19 -1.47
CA ALA A 129 13.06 -5.22 -2.69
C ALA A 129 13.96 -5.47 -3.92
N VAL A 130 15.06 -4.73 -4.02
CA VAL A 130 16.02 -4.84 -5.15
C VAL A 130 16.67 -6.22 -5.20
N SER A 131 17.08 -6.78 -4.05
CA SER A 131 17.66 -8.14 -3.99
C SER A 131 16.69 -9.25 -4.41
N ARG A 132 15.39 -8.96 -4.50
CA ARG A 132 14.34 -9.88 -4.96
C ARG A 132 13.74 -9.49 -6.32
N ASP A 133 14.30 -8.49 -7.00
CA ASP A 133 13.75 -7.93 -8.26
C ASP A 133 12.26 -7.52 -8.13
N LEU A 134 11.89 -6.96 -6.97
CA LEU A 134 10.53 -6.51 -6.70
C LEU A 134 10.42 -4.98 -6.80
N PRO A 135 9.35 -4.44 -7.42
CA PRO A 135 9.01 -3.03 -7.29
C PRO A 135 8.57 -2.70 -5.86
N ILE A 136 8.70 -1.43 -5.48
CA ILE A 136 8.23 -0.94 -4.19
C ILE A 136 6.83 -0.30 -4.30
N LEU A 137 6.14 -0.24 -3.17
CA LEU A 137 4.88 0.49 -2.96
C LEU A 137 5.08 1.47 -1.81
N THR A 138 4.66 2.72 -1.98
CA THR A 138 4.80 3.76 -0.95
C THR A 138 3.47 4.14 -0.31
N SER A 139 3.53 4.73 0.89
CA SER A 139 2.34 5.17 1.62
C SER A 139 1.87 6.54 1.17
N PHE A 140 0.54 6.72 1.09
CA PHE A 140 -0.11 8.02 0.93
C PHE A 140 0.09 8.98 2.12
N SER A 141 0.50 8.47 3.28
CA SER A 141 0.78 9.30 4.46
C SER A 141 2.23 9.75 4.57
N THR A 142 3.12 9.24 3.72
CA THR A 142 4.52 9.69 3.66
C THR A 142 4.58 10.97 2.79
N PRO A 143 5.28 12.03 3.25
CA PRO A 143 5.48 13.25 2.45
C PRO A 143 5.97 12.97 1.04
N GLU A 144 5.60 13.86 0.11
CA GLU A 144 5.85 13.63 -1.30
C GLU A 144 7.34 13.52 -1.61
N ALA A 145 8.13 14.47 -1.10
CA ALA A 145 9.57 14.48 -1.26
C ALA A 145 10.22 13.19 -0.74
N ASP A 146 9.76 12.66 0.40
CA ASP A 146 10.28 11.43 0.98
C ASP A 146 9.96 10.21 0.12
N ASN A 147 8.74 10.14 -0.44
CA ASN A 147 8.36 9.08 -1.37
C ASN A 147 9.18 9.12 -2.66
N LEU A 148 9.43 10.32 -3.19
CA LEU A 148 10.28 10.52 -4.37
C LEU A 148 11.74 10.12 -4.07
N ALA A 149 12.26 10.49 -2.90
CA ALA A 149 13.59 10.08 -2.46
C ALA A 149 13.73 8.54 -2.33
N LEU A 150 12.66 7.84 -1.92
CA LEU A 150 12.64 6.37 -1.91
C LEU A 150 12.66 5.78 -3.32
N PHE A 151 11.98 6.40 -4.29
CA PHE A 151 12.02 5.99 -5.69
C PHE A 151 13.41 6.21 -6.29
N ASP A 152 14.05 7.35 -5.98
CA ASP A 152 15.42 7.66 -6.41
C ASP A 152 16.40 6.65 -5.83
N LEU A 153 16.30 6.38 -4.52
CA LEU A 153 17.12 5.37 -3.86
C LEU A 153 16.93 3.98 -4.48
N TYR A 154 15.70 3.59 -4.81
CA TYR A 154 15.43 2.32 -5.49
C TYR A 154 16.12 2.26 -6.86
N SER A 155 16.01 3.33 -7.65
CA SER A 155 16.62 3.44 -8.98
C SER A 155 18.14 3.31 -8.91
N ASP A 156 18.76 4.01 -7.95
CA ASP A 156 20.21 3.95 -7.69
C ASP A 156 20.67 2.55 -7.26
N ARG A 157 19.87 1.86 -6.44
CA ARG A 157 20.15 0.48 -6.03
C ARG A 157 20.02 -0.50 -7.19
N CYS A 158 19.00 -0.36 -8.03
CA CYS A 158 18.86 -1.18 -9.24
C CYS A 158 20.06 -1.00 -10.18
N LYS A 159 20.46 0.25 -10.43
CA LYS A 159 21.64 0.58 -11.25
C LYS A 159 22.92 -0.03 -10.68
N SER A 160 23.11 0.06 -9.37
CA SER A 160 24.30 -0.48 -8.68
C SER A 160 24.35 -2.00 -8.71
N ALA A 161 23.20 -2.67 -8.63
CA ALA A 161 23.06 -4.12 -8.69
C ALA A 161 23.00 -4.69 -10.12
N GLY A 162 22.86 -3.84 -11.14
CA GLY A 162 22.71 -4.26 -12.54
C GLY A 162 21.37 -4.95 -12.83
N VAL A 163 20.32 -4.64 -12.06
CA VAL A 163 18.96 -5.18 -12.27
C VAL A 163 18.04 -4.14 -12.92
N LEU A 164 16.91 -4.59 -13.45
CA LEU A 164 15.93 -3.72 -14.10
C LEU A 164 15.38 -2.70 -13.10
N ASP A 165 15.39 -1.43 -13.49
CA ASP A 165 14.68 -0.38 -12.77
C ASP A 165 13.20 -0.42 -13.15
N ARG A 166 12.33 -0.71 -12.17
CA ARG A 166 10.88 -0.85 -12.32
C ARG A 166 10.12 0.39 -11.86
N ARG A 167 10.79 1.54 -11.75
CA ARG A 167 10.23 2.77 -11.19
C ARG A 167 8.89 3.20 -11.77
N ASP A 168 8.73 3.07 -13.09
CA ASP A 168 7.52 3.42 -13.81
C ASP A 168 6.28 2.63 -13.35
N SER A 169 6.51 1.42 -12.85
CA SER A 169 5.48 0.48 -12.42
C SER A 169 5.20 0.56 -10.91
N MET A 170 5.92 1.40 -10.17
CA MET A 170 5.79 1.50 -8.71
C MET A 170 4.62 2.40 -8.32
N PRO A 171 3.64 1.90 -7.55
CA PRO A 171 2.49 2.71 -7.13
C PRO A 171 2.90 3.90 -6.27
N PHE A 172 2.55 5.10 -6.73
CA PHE A 172 2.74 6.36 -6.02
C PHE A 172 1.39 6.85 -5.49
N PHE A 173 1.07 6.51 -4.24
CA PHE A 173 -0.24 6.78 -3.65
C PHE A 173 -0.33 8.17 -3.03
N ARG A 174 -1.41 8.93 -3.30
CA ARG A 174 -1.73 10.18 -2.59
C ARG A 174 -3.16 10.16 -2.10
N PHE A 175 -3.45 10.94 -1.05
CA PHE A 175 -4.85 11.32 -0.80
C PHE A 175 -5.31 12.20 -1.94
N VAL A 176 -6.47 11.92 -2.54
CA VAL A 176 -6.97 12.66 -3.69
C VAL A 176 -8.44 13.00 -3.47
N TYR A 177 -8.78 14.26 -3.65
CA TYR A 177 -10.15 14.73 -3.72
C TYR A 177 -10.25 15.84 -4.75
N LEU A 178 -11.20 15.72 -5.67
CA LEU A 178 -11.40 16.68 -6.74
C LEU A 178 -12.75 17.38 -6.58
N SER A 179 -12.76 18.68 -6.80
CA SER A 179 -13.95 19.47 -7.06
C SER A 179 -13.65 20.49 -8.15
N ASP A 180 -14.67 20.92 -8.90
CA ASP A 180 -14.59 22.04 -9.85
C ASP A 180 -14.35 23.38 -9.14
N ASN A 181 -14.52 23.43 -7.81
CA ASN A 181 -14.23 24.59 -6.97
C ASN A 181 -13.02 24.32 -6.07
N GLU A 182 -11.98 25.14 -6.17
CA GLU A 182 -10.73 24.99 -5.42
C GLU A 182 -10.92 25.10 -3.90
N ASP A 183 -11.79 26.00 -3.42
CA ASP A 183 -12.07 26.14 -2.00
C ASP A 183 -12.82 24.91 -1.46
N GLU A 184 -13.81 24.41 -2.20
CA GLU A 184 -14.50 23.15 -1.86
C GLU A 184 -13.53 21.97 -1.84
N ALA A 185 -12.65 21.87 -2.85
CA ALA A 185 -11.67 20.80 -2.95
C ALA A 185 -10.77 20.77 -1.70
N ARG A 186 -10.33 21.95 -1.25
CA ARG A 186 -9.45 22.08 -0.07
C ARG A 186 -10.20 21.98 1.26
N GLU A 187 -11.47 22.32 1.33
CA GLU A 187 -12.19 22.34 2.62
C GLU A 187 -12.94 21.07 2.94
N TYR A 188 -13.63 20.48 1.96
CA TYR A 188 -14.47 19.32 2.18
C TYR A 188 -13.72 18.15 2.87
N PRO A 189 -12.49 17.78 2.44
CA PRO A 189 -11.78 16.65 3.03
C PRO A 189 -11.14 16.96 4.39
N ARG A 190 -11.09 18.22 4.84
CA ARG A 190 -10.33 18.63 6.04
C ARG A 190 -10.66 17.80 7.26
N LYS A 191 -11.96 17.65 7.55
CA LYS A 191 -12.43 16.87 8.70
C LYS A 191 -12.02 15.40 8.59
N ALA A 192 -12.19 14.81 7.41
CA ALA A 192 -11.88 13.41 7.17
C ALA A 192 -10.37 13.13 7.28
N LEU A 193 -9.53 13.96 6.66
CA LEU A 193 -8.07 13.81 6.74
C LEU A 193 -7.55 14.01 8.16
N THR A 194 -8.05 15.05 8.85
CA THR A 194 -7.71 15.33 10.26
C THR A 194 -8.06 14.14 11.14
N TRP A 195 -9.25 13.54 10.97
CA TRP A 195 -9.66 12.36 11.72
C TRP A 195 -8.74 11.16 11.43
N VAL A 196 -8.39 10.90 10.17
CA VAL A 196 -7.46 9.82 9.79
C VAL A 196 -6.10 10.00 10.45
N ARG A 197 -5.56 11.22 10.42
CA ARG A 197 -4.27 11.55 11.05
C ARG A 197 -4.32 11.32 12.55
N ASP A 198 -5.34 11.86 13.22
CA ASP A 198 -5.47 11.77 14.67
C ASP A 198 -5.64 10.31 15.11
N LEU A 199 -6.46 9.52 14.39
CA LEU A 199 -6.61 8.09 14.63
C LEU A 199 -5.30 7.33 14.41
N ALA A 200 -4.57 7.64 13.34
CA ALA A 200 -3.28 7.01 13.04
C ALA A 200 -2.23 7.33 14.12
N THR A 201 -2.23 8.54 14.67
CA THR A 201 -1.34 8.92 15.78
C THR A 201 -1.75 8.21 17.07
N TYR A 202 -3.05 8.15 17.37
CA TYR A 202 -3.55 7.41 18.53
C TYR A 202 -3.15 5.92 18.48
N ARG A 203 -3.33 5.27 17.34
CA ARG A 203 -2.93 3.86 17.14
C ARG A 203 -1.44 3.60 17.43
N ARG A 204 -0.56 4.59 17.28
CA ARG A 204 0.87 4.45 17.62
C ARG A 204 1.13 4.43 19.12
N THR A 205 0.22 4.94 19.94
CA THR A 205 0.36 4.91 21.41
C THR A 205 -0.11 3.58 22.01
N LEU A 206 -0.76 2.74 21.22
CA LEU A 206 -1.27 1.45 21.68
C LEU A 206 -0.17 0.37 21.63
N GLY A 207 -0.10 -0.44 22.69
CA GLY A 207 0.73 -1.66 22.75
C GLY A 207 -0.08 -2.96 22.62
N TRP A 208 -1.38 -2.93 22.88
CA TRP A 208 -2.34 -4.03 22.75
C TRP A 208 -3.77 -3.44 22.71
N GLY A 209 -4.77 -4.25 22.36
CA GLY A 209 -6.17 -3.82 22.31
C GLY A 209 -6.55 -3.18 20.97
N ASN A 210 -7.46 -2.22 20.97
CA ASN A 210 -7.96 -1.59 19.75
C ASN A 210 -8.48 -0.17 20.02
N GLU A 211 -8.86 0.52 18.95
CA GLU A 211 -9.36 1.88 18.95
C GLU A 211 -10.90 2.03 18.98
N ILE A 212 -11.66 0.92 19.07
CA ILE A 212 -13.08 0.85 18.66
C ILE A 212 -14.03 1.71 19.51
N ASP A 213 -13.66 2.05 20.75
CA ASP A 213 -14.52 2.83 21.67
C ASP A 213 -13.89 4.15 22.14
N VAL A 214 -12.90 4.65 21.40
CA VAL A 214 -12.12 5.83 21.80
C VAL A 214 -12.76 7.10 21.26
N ASP A 215 -13.03 8.03 22.17
CA ASP A 215 -13.30 9.41 21.80
C ASP A 215 -11.96 10.13 21.52
N LEU A 216 -11.72 10.43 20.23
CA LEU A 216 -10.50 11.12 19.81
C LEU A 216 -10.43 12.56 20.35
N ASP A 217 -11.55 13.23 20.63
CA ASP A 217 -11.53 14.58 21.20
C ASP A 217 -11.10 14.56 22.67
N ASP A 218 -11.41 13.49 23.40
CA ASP A 218 -10.86 13.27 24.74
C ASP A 218 -9.37 12.90 24.68
N TRP A 219 -8.97 12.01 23.76
CA TRP A 219 -7.55 11.67 23.59
C TRP A 219 -6.71 12.90 23.21
N LYS A 220 -7.22 13.80 22.36
CA LYS A 220 -6.51 15.03 21.97
C LYS A 220 -6.14 15.93 23.16
N LYS A 221 -6.90 15.89 24.25
CA LYS A 221 -6.62 16.68 25.47
C LYS A 221 -5.40 16.16 26.23
N VAL A 222 -5.06 14.88 26.07
CA VAL A 222 -4.02 14.19 26.84
C VAL A 222 -2.86 13.66 25.96
N ARG A 223 -2.93 13.84 24.64
CA ARG A 223 -1.90 13.35 23.72
C ARG A 223 -0.54 13.99 24.02
N SER A 224 0.50 13.19 23.93
CA SER A 224 1.89 13.63 24.09
C SER A 224 2.50 14.18 22.80
N GLU A 225 2.04 13.70 21.65
CA GLU A 225 2.51 14.11 20.31
C GLU A 225 1.44 14.98 19.64
N ILE A 226 1.85 16.15 19.15
CA ILE A 226 1.02 16.98 18.28
C ILE A 226 1.33 16.57 16.83
N PRO A 227 0.35 16.01 16.10
CA PRO A 227 0.57 15.64 14.70
C PRO A 227 0.62 16.89 13.81
N ASN A 228 1.08 16.72 12.57
CA ASN A 228 1.17 17.80 11.59
C ASN A 228 -0.17 18.54 11.41
N SER A 229 -0.09 19.83 11.07
CA SER A 229 -1.29 20.61 10.74
C SER A 229 -1.92 20.14 9.44
N TYR A 230 -3.19 20.50 9.24
CA TYR A 230 -3.89 20.21 7.99
C TYR A 230 -3.20 20.86 6.79
N GLU A 231 -2.69 22.07 6.96
CA GLU A 231 -1.98 22.85 5.95
C GLU A 231 -0.70 22.13 5.52
N SER A 232 0.04 21.56 6.48
CA SER A 232 1.21 20.74 6.18
C SER A 232 0.84 19.48 5.41
N GLU A 233 -0.24 18.79 5.75
CA GLU A 233 -0.68 17.61 5.00
C GLU A 233 -1.15 17.97 3.58
N LEU A 234 -1.86 19.10 3.45
CA LEU A 234 -2.31 19.61 2.16
C LEU A 234 -1.14 19.91 1.22
N GLU A 235 -0.01 20.38 1.75
CA GLU A 235 1.20 20.66 0.98
C GLU A 235 2.01 19.41 0.64
N ASN A 236 2.00 18.39 1.52
CA ASN A 236 2.97 17.31 1.47
C ASN A 236 2.41 15.94 1.10
N THR A 237 1.13 15.65 1.36
CA THR A 237 0.58 14.27 1.25
C THR A 237 -0.72 14.19 0.45
N ALA A 238 -1.42 15.32 0.26
CA ALA A 238 -2.75 15.36 -0.35
C ALA A 238 -2.80 16.17 -1.65
N TYR A 239 -3.53 15.65 -2.63
CA TYR A 239 -3.91 16.36 -3.86
C TYR A 239 -5.40 16.69 -3.82
N PHE A 240 -5.70 17.78 -3.12
CA PHE A 240 -7.05 18.36 -3.00
C PHE A 240 -7.12 19.61 -3.86
N MET A 241 -7.66 19.47 -5.06
CA MET A 241 -7.53 20.46 -6.14
C MET A 241 -8.56 20.23 -7.25
N THR A 242 -8.57 21.10 -8.27
CA THR A 242 -9.37 20.87 -9.48
C THR A 242 -8.80 19.74 -10.36
N PRO A 243 -9.62 19.13 -11.25
CA PRO A 243 -9.13 18.11 -12.17
C PRO A 243 -7.95 18.58 -13.04
N GLU A 244 -7.95 19.82 -13.51
CA GLU A 244 -6.88 20.40 -14.34
C GLU A 244 -5.55 20.41 -13.58
N ARG A 245 -5.56 20.89 -12.33
CA ARG A 245 -4.35 20.92 -11.49
C ARG A 245 -3.87 19.51 -11.15
N CYS A 246 -4.78 18.55 -10.99
CA CYS A 246 -4.41 17.15 -10.79
C CYS A 246 -3.66 16.59 -12.01
N VAL A 247 -4.12 16.90 -13.23
CA VAL A 247 -3.42 16.54 -14.48
C VAL A 247 -2.05 17.19 -14.55
N GLU A 248 -1.93 18.49 -14.25
CA GLU A 248 -0.64 19.19 -14.20
C GLU A 248 0.33 18.55 -13.22
N ARG A 249 -0.14 18.26 -12.00
CA ARG A 249 0.68 17.64 -10.95
C ARG A 249 1.15 16.26 -11.35
N LYS A 250 0.26 15.41 -11.88
CA LYS A 250 0.61 14.08 -12.37
C LYS A 250 1.61 14.15 -13.53
N ASN A 251 1.43 15.07 -14.48
CA ASN A 251 2.35 15.22 -15.60
C ASN A 251 3.74 15.71 -15.16
N PHE A 252 3.79 16.58 -14.15
CA PHE A 252 5.04 16.96 -13.49
C PHE A 252 5.73 15.74 -12.86
N LEU A 253 5.02 14.92 -12.07
CA LEU A 253 5.58 13.71 -11.47
C LEU A 253 6.11 12.71 -12.51
N GLN A 254 5.39 12.54 -13.63
CA GLN A 254 5.82 11.65 -14.69
C GLN A 254 7.08 12.18 -15.39
N ARG A 255 7.11 13.48 -15.73
CA ARG A 255 8.21 14.08 -16.49
C ARG A 255 9.48 14.26 -15.67
N GLU A 256 9.35 14.76 -14.45
CA GLU A 256 10.52 15.08 -13.60
C GLU A 256 10.97 13.89 -12.75
N HIS A 257 10.05 12.98 -12.41
CA HIS A 257 10.32 11.90 -11.47
C HIS A 257 9.96 10.51 -12.00
N GLY A 258 9.64 10.33 -13.28
CA GLY A 258 9.41 9.01 -13.87
C GLY A 258 8.27 8.20 -13.25
N VAL A 259 7.32 8.84 -12.57
CA VAL A 259 6.18 8.16 -11.95
C VAL A 259 5.19 7.72 -13.05
N GLY A 260 5.09 6.41 -13.30
CA GLY A 260 4.16 5.83 -14.28
C GLY A 260 2.88 5.25 -13.68
N TYR A 261 2.90 4.85 -12.40
CA TYR A 261 1.73 4.33 -11.68
C TYR A 261 1.31 5.32 -10.59
N PHE A 262 0.25 6.09 -10.88
CA PHE A 262 -0.37 6.99 -9.91
C PHE A 262 -1.52 6.32 -9.16
N GLY A 263 -1.46 6.30 -7.83
CA GLY A 263 -2.50 5.76 -6.97
C GLY A 263 -3.30 6.85 -6.26
N ALA A 264 -4.63 6.83 -6.40
CA ALA A 264 -5.53 7.79 -5.78
C ALA A 264 -6.32 7.17 -4.61
N SER A 265 -6.00 7.57 -3.38
CA SER A 265 -6.79 7.23 -2.19
C SER A 265 -7.90 8.27 -2.03
N MET A 266 -9.11 7.93 -2.48
CA MET A 266 -10.24 8.88 -2.61
C MET A 266 -11.35 8.68 -1.57
N SER A 267 -11.31 7.57 -0.83
CA SER A 267 -12.29 7.23 0.21
C SER A 267 -11.57 7.05 1.54
N PHE A 268 -11.70 8.02 2.44
CA PHE A 268 -11.02 7.99 3.73
C PHE A 268 -11.80 8.75 4.79
N GLY A 269 -11.51 8.43 6.05
CA GLY A 269 -12.13 9.05 7.21
C GLY A 269 -13.65 9.01 7.15
N THR A 270 -14.27 10.15 7.41
CA THR A 270 -15.73 10.30 7.51
C THR A 270 -16.34 10.88 6.23
N MET A 271 -15.73 10.66 5.06
CA MET A 271 -16.26 11.19 3.80
C MET A 271 -17.57 10.49 3.42
N GLU A 272 -18.54 11.28 2.95
CA GLU A 272 -19.81 10.75 2.49
C GLU A 272 -19.64 10.04 1.15
N HIS A 273 -20.28 8.86 1.00
CA HIS A 273 -20.14 8.04 -0.21
C HIS A 273 -20.47 8.82 -1.50
N ALA A 274 -21.54 9.63 -1.48
CA ALA A 274 -21.92 10.43 -2.64
C ALA A 274 -20.84 11.42 -3.09
N GLN A 275 -20.09 11.99 -2.13
CA GLN A 275 -19.02 12.94 -2.41
C GLN A 275 -17.75 12.25 -2.89
N VAL A 276 -17.45 11.07 -2.33
CA VAL A 276 -16.40 10.19 -2.87
C VAL A 276 -16.71 9.84 -4.33
N MET A 277 -17.94 9.43 -4.63
CA MET A 277 -18.35 9.07 -6.00
C MET A 277 -18.27 10.26 -6.96
N LYS A 278 -18.74 11.45 -6.56
CA LYS A 278 -18.61 12.67 -7.37
C LYS A 278 -17.15 12.96 -7.72
N SER A 279 -16.26 12.91 -6.73
CA SER A 279 -14.81 13.11 -6.93
C SER A 279 -14.19 12.03 -7.83
N MET A 280 -14.58 10.76 -7.66
CA MET A 280 -14.12 9.66 -8.52
C MET A 280 -14.62 9.81 -9.97
N GLU A 281 -15.84 10.30 -10.19
CA GLU A 281 -16.37 10.58 -11.51
C GLU A 281 -15.61 11.71 -12.21
N LEU A 282 -15.27 12.78 -11.49
CA LEU A 282 -14.38 13.84 -12.00
C LEU A 282 -13.01 13.27 -12.37
N PHE A 283 -12.41 12.46 -11.50
CA PHE A 283 -11.13 11.81 -11.78
C PHE A 283 -11.20 10.94 -13.04
N ALA A 284 -12.25 10.13 -13.17
CA ALA A 284 -12.45 9.24 -14.30
C ALA A 284 -12.75 9.96 -15.62
N ARG A 285 -13.49 11.07 -15.57
CA ARG A 285 -13.89 11.85 -16.75
C ARG A 285 -12.78 12.77 -17.23
N ASP A 286 -12.10 13.46 -16.32
CA ASP A 286 -11.28 14.62 -16.67
C ASP A 286 -9.78 14.36 -16.51
N VAL A 287 -9.40 13.47 -15.58
CA VAL A 287 -7.99 13.14 -15.30
C VAL A 287 -7.57 11.87 -16.04
N MET A 288 -8.30 10.75 -15.88
CA MET A 288 -7.94 9.44 -16.46
C MET A 288 -7.68 9.45 -17.98
N PRO A 289 -8.45 10.16 -18.83
CA PRO A 289 -8.19 10.18 -20.28
C PRO A 289 -6.87 10.87 -20.65
N ARG A 290 -6.30 11.69 -19.75
CA ARG A 290 -5.01 12.38 -19.92
C ARG A 290 -3.81 11.53 -19.47
N PHE A 291 -4.03 10.26 -19.10
CA PHE A 291 -2.97 9.29 -18.80
C PHE A 291 -2.48 8.51 -20.04
N ARG A 292 -3.08 8.73 -21.21
CA ARG A 292 -2.71 8.06 -22.47
C ARG A 292 -1.54 8.74 -23.17
#